data_AF-A0A086MRX0-F1
#
_entry.id   AF-A0A086MRX0-F1
#
_cell.length_a   1.000
_cell.length_b   1.000
_cell.length_c   1.000
_cell.angle_alpha   90.00
_cell.angle_beta   90.00
_cell.angle_gamma   90.00
#
_symmetry.space_group_name_H-M   'P 1'
#
loop_
_entity.id
_entity.type
_entity.pdbx_description
1 polymer ?
#
loop_
_entity_poly.entity_id
_entity_poly.type
_entity_poly.pdbx_seq_one_letter_code
_entity_poly.pdbx_strand_id
1 'polypeptide(L)'
;MNTTEKDLRPVLLFPGQGGYDGAALHQARARHPEVEDVFGRIDTVTVELFGRRLSDVLFDDGPVELPRLLEQDPWISQLAVYGSGLAAHRILTGRGVTPAALIGHSLGEITALVAAGAFSVEDGARIVARRTGIVAEGAFRDGAMAAVAASAERCLHLLGLLADPRLAVAAENHDGQTVLSGPREAIEHVRVIGGRLGIGVVELDTPFAFHNPALAGSGARFAEFVRGIARHPLTVPVLSPILQRFYTPEEDLAGPLAAHFTRPVRFFAAVRDLYDAGERLFIESGGRAALTSLVTKTLAAGGGAPAEVTVLATLTAGRDGAPALAATLRTLHERGQAEADVLPELRRRLAPTLTDEEFEAFWAAEGTDVVALVTRMADAFRGGPAADGSPDGQDPVTNTAHGTVPAPAQPARPSPSGEPAPARNAPAAAPADAAATPATAPPTRSELFEAVRTLYAEALEYPEDVFTPDALLEAELGVDSVKQVELLARASQLYGLPARGSDFRLADYDCLDKIVDLLHDELSRHSAEGAAV
;
A
#
# COMPACT_ATOMS: atom_id res chain seq x y z
N MET A 1 14.83 27.90 -14.42
CA MET A 1 13.49 28.09 -15.02
C MET A 1 12.49 27.80 -13.91
N ASN A 2 11.55 28.71 -13.67
CA ASN A 2 10.57 28.56 -12.59
C ASN A 2 9.47 27.63 -13.11
N THR A 3 9.65 26.32 -12.93
CA THR A 3 8.59 25.34 -13.18
C THR A 3 7.45 25.66 -12.21
N THR A 4 6.31 26.08 -12.75
CA THR A 4 5.11 26.27 -11.93
C THR A 4 4.67 24.93 -11.34
N GLU A 5 4.14 24.93 -10.12
CA GLU A 5 3.71 23.73 -9.39
C GLU A 5 2.75 22.82 -10.20
N LYS A 6 2.04 23.41 -11.18
CA LYS A 6 1.15 22.72 -12.14
C LYS A 6 1.87 21.81 -13.15
N ASP A 7 3.16 21.97 -13.38
CA ASP A 7 3.92 21.21 -14.39
C ASP A 7 4.72 20.03 -13.79
N LEU A 8 4.69 19.85 -12.46
CA LEU A 8 5.50 18.85 -11.75
C LEU A 8 4.88 17.45 -11.82
N ARG A 9 5.02 16.77 -12.95
CA ARG A 9 4.61 15.36 -13.11
C ARG A 9 5.15 14.48 -11.97
N PRO A 10 4.35 13.57 -11.40
CA PRO A 10 4.78 12.76 -10.26
C PRO A 10 5.81 11.70 -10.64
N VAL A 11 6.69 11.37 -9.70
CA VAL A 11 7.42 10.09 -9.70
C VAL A 11 6.56 9.06 -8.99
N LEU A 12 6.26 7.94 -9.66
CA LEU A 12 5.52 6.84 -9.04
C LEU A 12 6.48 5.81 -8.45
N LEU A 13 6.28 5.48 -7.18
CA LEU A 13 7.05 4.51 -6.41
C LEU A 13 6.28 3.19 -6.31
N PHE A 14 6.90 2.07 -6.63
CA PHE A 14 6.30 0.74 -6.49
C PHE A 14 6.96 -0.01 -5.33
N PRO A 15 6.21 -0.35 -4.26
CA PRO A 15 6.78 -1.02 -3.11
C PRO A 15 7.19 -2.47 -3.41
N GLY A 16 8.11 -2.98 -2.60
CA GLY A 16 8.54 -4.37 -2.62
C GLY A 16 7.72 -5.24 -1.67
N GLN A 17 8.31 -6.37 -1.27
CA GLN A 17 7.75 -7.22 -0.22
C GLN A 17 7.46 -6.41 1.04
N GLY A 18 6.29 -6.64 1.66
CA GLY A 18 5.79 -5.82 2.76
C GLY A 18 4.73 -4.81 2.34
N GLY A 19 4.72 -4.36 1.08
CA GLY A 19 3.86 -3.28 0.58
C GLY A 19 2.42 -3.68 0.21
N TYR A 20 1.74 -4.43 1.07
CA TYR A 20 0.38 -4.91 0.85
C TYR A 20 -0.55 -4.53 2.01
N ASP A 21 -1.73 -4.01 1.66
CA ASP A 21 -2.79 -3.63 2.58
C ASP A 21 -4.11 -4.16 2.01
N GLY A 22 -4.60 -5.26 2.61
CA GLY A 22 -5.80 -5.94 2.13
C GLY A 22 -7.06 -5.12 2.34
N ALA A 23 -7.14 -4.35 3.43
CA ALA A 23 -8.30 -3.49 3.70
C ALA A 23 -8.41 -2.38 2.66
N ALA A 24 -7.31 -1.69 2.37
CA ALA A 24 -7.30 -0.64 1.36
C ALA A 24 -7.54 -1.20 -0.06
N LEU A 25 -6.98 -2.36 -0.39
CA LEU A 25 -7.22 -3.00 -1.68
C LEU A 25 -8.70 -3.39 -1.87
N HIS A 26 -9.32 -3.98 -0.84
CA HIS A 26 -10.73 -4.38 -0.88
C HIS A 26 -11.65 -3.16 -1.05
N GLN A 27 -11.36 -2.07 -0.36
CA GLN A 27 -12.11 -0.81 -0.52
C GLN A 27 -11.91 -0.18 -1.89
N ALA A 28 -10.70 -0.28 -2.47
CA ALA A 28 -10.43 0.20 -3.82
C ALA A 28 -11.20 -0.63 -4.86
N ARG A 29 -11.24 -1.96 -4.70
CA ARG A 29 -11.99 -2.88 -5.59
C ARG A 29 -13.45 -2.50 -5.72
N ALA A 30 -14.09 -2.07 -4.64
CA ALA A 30 -15.51 -1.67 -4.64
C ALA A 30 -15.80 -0.42 -5.49
N ARG A 31 -14.80 0.43 -5.75
CA ARG A 31 -14.97 1.73 -6.43
C ARG A 31 -14.23 1.84 -7.76
N HIS A 32 -13.28 0.95 -8.01
CA HIS A 32 -12.34 1.05 -9.12
C HIS A 32 -12.26 -0.26 -9.90
N PRO A 33 -12.87 -0.35 -11.10
CA PRO A 33 -12.85 -1.56 -11.94
C PRO A 33 -11.45 -1.98 -12.37
N GLU A 34 -10.47 -1.06 -12.34
CA GLU A 34 -9.08 -1.34 -12.65
C GLU A 34 -8.48 -2.40 -11.72
N VAL A 35 -8.98 -2.54 -10.49
CA VAL A 35 -8.56 -3.60 -9.56
C VAL A 35 -8.97 -4.96 -10.13
N GLU A 36 -10.24 -5.13 -10.52
CA GLU A 36 -10.74 -6.37 -11.10
C GLU A 36 -10.05 -6.72 -12.41
N ASP A 37 -9.81 -5.75 -13.29
CA ASP A 37 -9.10 -5.98 -14.55
C ASP A 37 -7.66 -6.47 -14.32
N VAL A 38 -6.93 -5.88 -13.36
CA VAL A 38 -5.58 -6.34 -13.02
C VAL A 38 -5.59 -7.76 -12.45
N PHE A 39 -6.44 -8.01 -11.44
CA PHE A 39 -6.44 -9.31 -10.77
C PHE A 39 -7.01 -10.43 -11.63
N GLY A 40 -7.99 -10.17 -12.51
CA GLY A 40 -8.46 -11.15 -13.49
C GLY A 40 -7.38 -11.59 -14.49
N ARG A 41 -6.50 -10.65 -14.90
CA ARG A 41 -5.33 -10.96 -15.74
C ARG A 41 -4.28 -11.77 -14.98
N ILE A 42 -4.02 -11.42 -13.71
CA ILE A 42 -3.14 -12.20 -12.84
C ILE A 42 -3.70 -13.62 -12.62
N ASP A 43 -5.01 -13.75 -12.40
CA ASP A 43 -5.67 -15.04 -12.17
C ASP A 43 -5.54 -15.99 -13.35
N THR A 44 -5.55 -15.46 -14.58
CA THR A 44 -5.29 -16.28 -15.79
C THR A 44 -3.94 -17.00 -15.66
N VAL A 45 -2.93 -16.32 -15.12
CA VAL A 45 -1.59 -16.87 -14.90
C VAL A 45 -1.55 -17.77 -13.66
N THR A 46 -2.19 -17.41 -12.56
CA THR A 46 -2.12 -18.24 -11.34
C THR A 46 -2.92 -19.53 -11.48
N VAL A 47 -4.01 -19.53 -12.26
CA VAL A 47 -4.72 -20.77 -12.62
C VAL A 47 -3.83 -21.67 -13.49
N GLU A 48 -3.14 -21.10 -14.48
CA GLU A 48 -2.19 -21.84 -15.32
C GLU A 48 -1.05 -22.46 -14.50
N LEU A 49 -0.43 -21.69 -13.61
CA LEU A 49 0.79 -22.10 -12.88
C LEU A 49 0.50 -22.89 -11.59
N PHE A 50 -0.59 -22.59 -10.90
CA PHE A 50 -0.87 -23.07 -9.54
C PHE A 50 -2.25 -23.70 -9.38
N GLY A 51 -3.09 -23.70 -10.43
CA GLY A 51 -4.41 -24.33 -10.42
C GLY A 51 -5.47 -23.61 -9.56
N ARG A 52 -5.19 -22.37 -9.11
CA ARG A 52 -6.11 -21.56 -8.32
C ARG A 52 -5.98 -20.07 -8.62
N ARG A 53 -7.05 -19.31 -8.39
CA ARG A 53 -7.04 -17.85 -8.53
C ARG A 53 -6.41 -17.19 -7.31
N LEU A 54 -5.71 -16.09 -7.53
CA LEU A 54 -5.23 -15.23 -6.46
C LEU A 54 -6.40 -14.43 -5.87
N SER A 55 -7.33 -13.97 -6.71
CA SER A 55 -8.50 -13.21 -6.28
C SER A 55 -9.34 -13.93 -5.22
N ASP A 56 -9.55 -15.25 -5.35
CA ASP A 56 -10.25 -16.07 -4.34
C ASP A 56 -9.60 -15.91 -2.95
N VAL A 57 -8.27 -15.85 -2.90
CA VAL A 57 -7.54 -15.70 -1.63
C VAL A 57 -7.68 -14.29 -1.08
N LEU A 58 -7.62 -13.27 -1.94
CA LEU A 58 -7.58 -11.88 -1.50
C LEU A 58 -8.96 -11.30 -1.20
N PHE A 59 -10.03 -11.89 -1.74
CA PHE A 59 -11.33 -11.24 -1.80
C PHE A 59 -12.54 -12.05 -1.33
N ASP A 60 -12.51 -13.39 -1.28
CA ASP A 60 -13.71 -14.18 -0.96
C ASP A 60 -14.12 -14.07 0.53
N ASP A 61 -13.14 -14.09 1.44
CA ASP A 61 -13.37 -14.08 2.90
C ASP A 61 -13.14 -12.68 3.54
N GLY A 62 -13.35 -11.61 2.77
CA GLY A 62 -13.08 -10.24 3.20
C GLY A 62 -11.59 -9.87 3.17
N PRO A 63 -11.21 -8.71 3.76
CA PRO A 63 -9.83 -8.24 3.74
C PRO A 63 -8.86 -9.21 4.43
N VAL A 64 -7.78 -9.59 3.73
CA VAL A 64 -6.71 -10.43 4.28
C VAL A 64 -5.51 -9.57 4.66
N GLU A 65 -4.97 -9.78 5.86
CA GLU A 65 -3.77 -9.11 6.35
C GLU A 65 -2.49 -9.76 5.81
N LEU A 66 -1.43 -8.96 5.61
CA LEU A 66 -0.16 -9.46 5.06
C LEU A 66 0.42 -10.66 5.82
N PRO A 67 0.48 -10.69 7.17
CA PRO A 67 1.05 -11.83 7.89
C PRO A 67 0.38 -13.16 7.50
N ARG A 68 -0.95 -13.17 7.32
CA ARG A 68 -1.65 -14.36 6.83
C ARG A 68 -1.29 -14.74 5.41
N LEU A 69 -0.99 -13.78 4.53
CA LEU A 69 -0.50 -14.10 3.19
C LEU A 69 0.93 -14.65 3.21
N LEU A 70 1.75 -14.23 4.17
CA LEU A 70 3.13 -14.71 4.34
C LEU A 70 3.19 -16.16 4.86
N GLU A 71 2.15 -16.61 5.57
CA GLU A 71 1.96 -18.03 5.95
C GLU A 71 1.63 -18.95 4.78
N GLN A 72 1.20 -18.39 3.63
CA GLN A 72 0.83 -19.15 2.44
C GLN A 72 2.02 -19.36 1.49
N ASP A 73 1.76 -19.94 0.32
CA ASP A 73 2.78 -20.03 -0.72
C ASP A 73 3.33 -18.64 -1.08
N PRO A 74 4.66 -18.45 -1.12
CA PRO A 74 5.27 -17.13 -1.30
C PRO A 74 4.86 -16.37 -2.57
N TRP A 75 4.37 -17.07 -3.59
CA TRP A 75 3.87 -16.42 -4.81
C TRP A 75 2.63 -15.56 -4.54
N ILE A 76 1.83 -15.89 -3.53
CA ILE A 76 0.58 -15.20 -3.18
C ILE A 76 0.88 -13.76 -2.74
N SER A 77 1.72 -13.58 -1.74
CA SER A 77 2.06 -12.24 -1.23
C SER A 77 2.79 -11.39 -2.27
N GLN A 78 3.68 -11.99 -3.07
CA GLN A 78 4.42 -11.27 -4.12
C GLN A 78 3.49 -10.82 -5.25
N LEU A 79 2.57 -11.68 -5.71
CA LEU A 79 1.60 -11.30 -6.74
C LEU A 79 0.52 -10.35 -6.21
N ALA A 80 0.17 -10.41 -4.93
CA ALA A 80 -0.71 -9.45 -4.29
C ALA A 80 -0.09 -8.04 -4.31
N VAL A 81 1.17 -7.88 -3.87
CA VAL A 81 1.90 -6.59 -3.94
C VAL A 81 2.00 -6.08 -5.38
N TYR A 82 2.37 -6.96 -6.31
CA TYR A 82 2.47 -6.64 -7.74
C TYR A 82 1.13 -6.15 -8.31
N GLY A 83 0.04 -6.87 -8.05
CA GLY A 83 -1.30 -6.51 -8.50
C GLY A 83 -1.81 -5.22 -7.86
N SER A 84 -1.60 -5.03 -6.56
CA SER A 84 -1.96 -3.78 -5.86
C SER A 84 -1.26 -2.56 -6.47
N GLY A 85 0.04 -2.66 -6.76
CA GLY A 85 0.79 -1.58 -7.39
C GLY A 85 0.30 -1.26 -8.81
N LEU A 86 0.04 -2.28 -9.63
CA LEU A 86 -0.52 -2.06 -10.98
C LEU A 86 -1.93 -1.50 -10.97
N ALA A 87 -2.77 -1.93 -10.04
CA ALA A 87 -4.13 -1.42 -9.90
C ALA A 87 -4.10 0.06 -9.52
N ALA A 88 -3.31 0.43 -8.50
CA ALA A 88 -3.11 1.83 -8.12
C ALA A 88 -2.57 2.68 -9.29
N HIS A 89 -1.59 2.17 -10.02
CA HIS A 89 -1.03 2.84 -11.20
C HIS A 89 -2.11 3.08 -12.27
N ARG A 90 -2.92 2.06 -12.59
CA ARG A 90 -3.98 2.17 -13.59
C ARG A 90 -5.05 3.18 -13.18
N ILE A 91 -5.45 3.19 -11.92
CA ILE A 91 -6.41 4.19 -11.41
C ILE A 91 -5.84 5.61 -11.58
N LEU A 92 -4.59 5.83 -11.20
CA LEU A 92 -3.93 7.14 -11.37
C LEU A 92 -3.88 7.53 -12.85
N THR A 93 -3.35 6.67 -13.73
CA THR A 93 -3.21 6.99 -15.16
C THR A 93 -4.55 7.09 -15.89
N GLY A 94 -5.55 6.33 -15.46
CA GLY A 94 -6.93 6.40 -15.96
C GLY A 94 -7.61 7.73 -15.60
N ARG A 95 -7.12 8.41 -14.55
CA ARG A 95 -7.49 9.79 -14.19
C ARG A 95 -6.57 10.84 -14.81
N GLY A 96 -5.82 10.50 -15.87
CA GLY A 96 -4.99 11.44 -16.62
C GLY A 96 -3.63 11.76 -15.99
N VAL A 97 -3.25 11.09 -14.89
CA VAL A 97 -1.93 11.28 -14.27
C VAL A 97 -0.85 10.78 -15.22
N THR A 98 0.10 11.66 -15.56
CA THR A 98 1.24 11.32 -16.41
C THR A 98 2.54 11.35 -15.58
N PRO A 99 3.15 10.19 -15.29
CA PRO A 99 4.37 10.16 -14.48
C PRO A 99 5.58 10.77 -15.19
N ALA A 100 6.47 11.42 -14.42
CA ALA A 100 7.78 11.86 -14.88
C ALA A 100 8.74 10.68 -15.01
N ALA A 101 8.72 9.80 -14.00
CA ALA A 101 9.49 8.57 -13.93
C ALA A 101 8.79 7.55 -13.02
N LEU A 102 9.15 6.29 -13.19
CA LEU A 102 8.78 5.18 -12.30
C LEU A 102 10.04 4.67 -11.59
N ILE A 103 9.87 4.26 -10.34
CA ILE A 103 10.93 3.64 -9.54
C ILE A 103 10.30 2.52 -8.72
N GLY A 104 10.99 1.40 -8.59
CA GLY A 104 10.51 0.26 -7.82
C GLY A 104 11.52 -0.20 -6.79
N HIS A 105 11.05 -0.60 -5.62
CA HIS A 105 11.90 -1.20 -4.59
C HIS A 105 11.87 -2.73 -4.71
N SER A 106 13.00 -3.34 -5.03
CA SER A 106 13.12 -4.81 -5.13
C SER A 106 12.11 -5.40 -6.12
N LEU A 107 11.12 -6.17 -5.65
CA LEU A 107 10.00 -6.68 -6.46
C LEU A 107 9.30 -5.57 -7.24
N GLY A 108 9.12 -4.39 -6.64
CA GLY A 108 8.42 -3.26 -7.24
C GLY A 108 9.06 -2.78 -8.54
N GLU A 109 10.34 -3.08 -8.79
CA GLU A 109 10.99 -2.73 -10.05
C GLU A 109 10.44 -3.53 -11.24
N ILE A 110 9.99 -4.77 -11.02
CA ILE A 110 9.24 -5.54 -12.03
C ILE A 110 7.88 -4.88 -12.28
N THR A 111 7.20 -4.45 -11.22
CA THR A 111 5.93 -3.70 -11.32
C THR A 111 6.10 -2.41 -12.12
N ALA A 112 7.18 -1.65 -11.86
CA ALA A 112 7.51 -0.43 -12.57
C ALA A 112 7.76 -0.67 -14.07
N LEU A 113 8.49 -1.74 -14.42
CA LEU A 113 8.73 -2.10 -15.82
C LEU A 113 7.43 -2.48 -16.55
N VAL A 114 6.52 -3.23 -15.89
CA VAL A 114 5.20 -3.55 -16.46
C VAL A 114 4.35 -2.29 -16.61
N ALA A 115 4.34 -1.41 -15.61
CA ALA A 115 3.63 -0.13 -15.66
C ALA A 115 4.15 0.78 -16.79
N ALA A 116 5.47 0.75 -17.06
CA ALA A 116 6.08 1.42 -18.21
C ALA A 116 5.87 0.70 -19.56
N GLY A 117 5.14 -0.42 -19.58
CA GLY A 117 4.78 -1.14 -20.80
C GLY A 117 5.82 -2.14 -21.30
N ALA A 118 6.87 -2.44 -20.53
CA ALA A 118 7.90 -3.42 -20.94
C ALA A 118 7.29 -4.82 -21.19
N PHE A 119 6.30 -5.18 -20.39
CA PHE A 119 5.62 -6.48 -20.39
C PHE A 119 4.12 -6.31 -20.20
N SER A 120 3.34 -7.32 -20.56
CA SER A 120 1.93 -7.43 -20.19
C SER A 120 1.78 -7.68 -18.67
N VAL A 121 0.56 -7.51 -18.13
CA VAL A 121 0.29 -7.84 -16.72
C VAL A 121 0.53 -9.32 -16.44
N GLU A 122 0.14 -10.17 -17.39
CA GLU A 122 0.28 -11.62 -17.33
C GLU A 122 1.76 -12.02 -17.36
N ASP A 123 2.55 -11.42 -18.26
CA ASP A 123 3.97 -11.72 -18.36
C ASP A 123 4.73 -11.23 -17.13
N GLY A 124 4.38 -10.04 -16.61
CA GLY A 124 4.90 -9.58 -15.32
C GLY A 124 4.55 -10.54 -14.18
N ALA A 125 3.32 -11.07 -14.14
CA ALA A 125 2.93 -12.08 -13.15
C ALA A 125 3.74 -13.38 -13.30
N ARG A 126 4.00 -13.84 -14.53
CA ARG A 126 4.88 -14.99 -14.79
C ARG A 126 6.31 -14.74 -14.33
N ILE A 127 6.83 -13.53 -14.57
CA ILE A 127 8.17 -13.09 -14.11
C ILE A 127 8.24 -13.11 -12.57
N VAL A 128 7.25 -12.53 -11.89
CA VAL A 128 7.18 -12.51 -10.42
C VAL A 128 7.08 -13.94 -9.86
N ALA A 129 6.15 -14.75 -10.38
CA ALA A 129 5.98 -16.15 -9.97
C ALA A 129 7.26 -16.96 -10.17
N ARG A 130 7.92 -16.82 -11.33
CA ARG A 130 9.16 -17.53 -11.63
C ARG A 130 10.31 -17.07 -10.73
N ARG A 131 10.43 -15.77 -10.47
CA ARG A 131 11.42 -15.21 -9.54
C ARG A 131 11.27 -15.86 -8.16
N THR A 132 10.05 -15.88 -7.64
CA THR A 132 9.74 -16.46 -6.33
C THR A 132 10.05 -17.96 -6.29
N GLY A 133 9.65 -18.72 -7.31
CA GLY A 133 9.94 -20.15 -7.39
C GLY A 133 11.44 -20.46 -7.43
N ILE A 134 12.22 -19.71 -8.23
CA ILE A 134 13.68 -19.89 -8.31
C ILE A 134 14.38 -19.63 -6.96
N VAL A 135 13.90 -18.64 -6.19
CA VAL A 135 14.45 -18.35 -4.86
C VAL A 135 14.06 -19.45 -3.87
N ALA A 136 12.82 -19.93 -3.91
CA ALA A 136 12.36 -21.05 -3.08
C ALA A 136 13.11 -22.36 -3.36
N GLU A 137 13.51 -22.60 -4.61
CA GLU A 137 14.34 -23.74 -5.02
C GLU A 137 15.85 -23.56 -4.73
N GLY A 138 16.26 -22.34 -4.32
CA GLY A 138 17.65 -21.88 -4.30
C GLY A 138 18.49 -22.34 -3.11
N ALA A 139 19.73 -21.82 -3.06
CA ALA A 139 20.79 -22.25 -2.14
C ALA A 139 20.52 -21.94 -0.65
N PHE A 140 19.63 -21.00 -0.35
CA PHE A 140 19.28 -20.61 1.03
C PHE A 140 17.88 -21.12 1.37
N ARG A 141 17.76 -22.42 1.68
CA ARG A 141 16.51 -22.97 2.26
C ARG A 141 16.21 -22.40 3.66
N ASP A 142 17.21 -21.81 4.32
CA ASP A 142 17.09 -21.09 5.59
C ASP A 142 17.76 -19.71 5.48
N GLY A 143 17.30 -18.93 4.50
CA GLY A 143 17.72 -17.54 4.33
C GLY A 143 17.00 -16.64 5.32
N ALA A 144 17.65 -15.52 5.65
CA ALA A 144 17.05 -14.45 6.42
C ALA A 144 17.52 -13.09 5.90
N MET A 145 16.74 -12.07 6.22
CA MET A 145 17.10 -10.68 6.01
C MET A 145 16.86 -9.92 7.30
N ALA A 146 17.69 -8.91 7.58
CA ALA A 146 17.51 -8.08 8.75
C ALA A 146 17.70 -6.59 8.42
N ALA A 147 16.77 -5.76 8.87
CA ALA A 147 16.93 -4.31 8.89
C ALA A 147 17.85 -3.93 10.06
N VAL A 148 18.91 -3.20 9.75
CA VAL A 148 19.93 -2.72 10.68
C VAL A 148 19.81 -1.21 10.76
N ALA A 149 19.65 -0.68 11.96
CA ALA A 149 19.60 0.75 12.26
C ALA A 149 21.02 1.38 12.16
N ALA A 150 21.58 1.34 10.96
CA ALA A 150 22.91 1.88 10.64
C ALA A 150 23.04 2.20 9.15
N SER A 151 23.99 3.08 8.84
CA SER A 151 24.39 3.38 7.47
C SER A 151 25.01 2.17 6.76
N ALA A 152 24.98 2.19 5.43
CA ALA A 152 25.57 1.14 4.60
C ALA A 152 27.07 0.97 4.89
N GLU A 153 27.79 2.07 5.09
CA GLU A 153 29.21 2.06 5.46
C GLU A 153 29.45 1.34 6.80
N ARG A 154 28.66 1.65 7.83
CA ARG A 154 28.77 1.00 9.13
C ARG A 154 28.40 -0.49 9.05
N CYS A 155 27.41 -0.84 8.25
CA CYS A 155 27.07 -2.24 7.98
C CYS A 155 28.19 -2.98 7.25
N LEU A 156 28.85 -2.37 6.26
CA LEU A 156 30.01 -2.96 5.59
C LEU A 156 31.16 -3.22 6.56
N HIS A 157 31.43 -2.32 7.51
CA HIS A 157 32.40 -2.57 8.58
C HIS A 157 31.98 -3.74 9.48
N LEU A 158 30.70 -3.84 9.84
CA LEU A 158 30.16 -4.97 10.62
C LEU A 158 30.33 -6.31 9.88
N LEU A 159 30.03 -6.33 8.57
CA LEU A 159 30.26 -7.51 7.72
C LEU A 159 31.74 -7.87 7.64
N GLY A 160 32.63 -6.86 7.55
CA GLY A 160 34.08 -7.06 7.58
C GLY A 160 34.60 -7.66 8.88
N LEU A 161 34.00 -7.31 10.03
CA LEU A 161 34.31 -7.90 11.33
C LEU A 161 33.88 -9.38 11.42
N LEU A 162 32.71 -9.71 10.88
CA LEU A 162 32.19 -11.08 10.84
C LEU A 162 32.96 -11.95 9.85
N ALA A 163 33.44 -11.37 8.74
CA ALA A 163 34.17 -12.04 7.67
C ALA A 163 33.43 -13.27 7.08
N ASP A 164 32.09 -13.31 7.16
CA ASP A 164 31.28 -14.35 6.52
C ASP A 164 30.91 -13.91 5.09
N PRO A 165 31.44 -14.57 4.03
CA PRO A 165 31.19 -14.18 2.65
C PRO A 165 29.75 -14.43 2.18
N ARG A 166 28.92 -15.08 3.01
CA ARG A 166 27.50 -15.35 2.72
C ARG A 166 26.60 -14.19 3.14
N LEU A 167 27.10 -13.26 3.94
CA LEU A 167 26.38 -12.04 4.30
C LEU A 167 26.63 -10.94 3.25
N ALA A 168 25.57 -10.19 2.94
CA ALA A 168 25.64 -9.07 2.01
C ALA A 168 24.71 -7.94 2.42
N VAL A 169 25.02 -6.73 1.96
CA VAL A 169 24.05 -5.63 1.94
C VAL A 169 23.02 -5.94 0.86
N ALA A 170 21.76 -5.97 1.26
CA ALA A 170 20.62 -6.27 0.40
C ALA A 170 19.86 -5.01 -0.02
N ALA A 171 19.75 -4.02 0.85
CA ALA A 171 19.14 -2.73 0.54
C ALA A 171 19.75 -1.59 1.37
N GLU A 172 19.84 -0.42 0.77
CA GLU A 172 20.22 0.84 1.40
C GLU A 172 18.99 1.76 1.32
N ASN A 173 18.18 1.75 2.40
CA ASN A 173 16.86 2.37 2.39
C ASN A 173 16.92 3.86 2.71
N HIS A 174 17.67 4.23 3.74
CA HIS A 174 18.06 5.61 4.03
C HIS A 174 19.40 5.63 4.81
N ASP A 175 19.92 6.82 5.11
CA ASP A 175 21.21 7.02 5.80
C ASP A 175 21.34 6.30 7.15
N GLY A 176 20.22 6.10 7.85
CA GLY A 176 20.11 5.41 9.13
C GLY A 176 19.62 3.96 9.08
N GLN A 177 19.30 3.40 7.90
CA GLN A 177 18.78 2.03 7.80
C GLN A 177 19.30 1.28 6.57
N THR A 178 19.89 0.11 6.83
CA THR A 178 20.43 -0.81 5.82
C THR A 178 19.88 -2.20 6.08
N VAL A 179 19.49 -2.93 5.02
CA VAL A 179 19.08 -4.32 5.12
C VAL A 179 20.25 -5.23 4.77
N LEU A 180 20.51 -6.23 5.61
CA LEU A 180 21.47 -7.30 5.37
C LEU A 180 20.73 -8.58 4.99
N SER A 181 21.37 -9.44 4.18
CA SER A 181 20.84 -10.76 3.83
C SER A 181 21.92 -11.84 3.92
N GLY A 182 21.49 -13.06 4.26
CA GLY A 182 22.36 -14.24 4.29
C GLY A 182 21.69 -15.43 4.99
N PRO A 183 22.46 -16.46 5.38
CA PRO A 183 21.98 -17.54 6.24
C PRO A 183 21.41 -16.99 7.55
N ARG A 184 20.32 -17.59 8.04
CA ARG A 184 19.69 -17.22 9.32
C ARG A 184 20.67 -17.21 10.49
N GLU A 185 21.51 -18.24 10.61
CA GLU A 185 22.60 -18.33 11.58
C GLU A 185 23.58 -17.14 11.53
N ALA A 186 23.85 -16.60 10.34
CA ALA A 186 24.79 -15.50 10.15
C ALA A 186 24.12 -14.14 10.46
N ILE A 187 22.83 -14.00 10.13
CA ILE A 187 22.02 -12.86 10.55
C ILE A 187 21.87 -12.82 12.07
N GLU A 188 21.76 -13.96 12.73
CA GLU A 188 21.74 -14.03 14.19
C GLU A 188 23.06 -13.51 14.81
N HIS A 189 24.21 -13.80 14.19
CA HIS A 189 25.48 -13.21 14.62
C HIS A 189 25.50 -11.69 14.45
N VAL A 190 24.93 -11.16 13.35
CA VAL A 190 24.76 -9.71 13.15
C VAL A 190 23.92 -9.12 14.29
N ARG A 191 22.80 -9.77 14.66
CA ARG A 191 21.92 -9.32 15.75
C ARG A 191 22.63 -9.28 17.09
N VAL A 192 23.35 -10.35 17.45
CA VAL A 192 24.11 -10.43 18.71
C VAL A 192 25.19 -9.37 18.79
N ILE A 193 25.98 -9.16 17.72
CA ILE A 193 27.03 -8.13 17.70
C ILE A 193 26.40 -6.73 17.68
N GLY A 194 25.35 -6.53 16.90
CA GLY A 194 24.59 -5.28 16.83
C GLY A 194 24.12 -4.84 18.22
N GLY A 195 23.50 -5.75 18.98
CA GLY A 195 23.07 -5.47 20.35
C GLY A 195 24.23 -5.08 21.29
N ARG A 196 25.42 -5.67 21.12
CA ARG A 196 26.63 -5.26 21.88
C ARG A 196 27.17 -3.89 21.49
N LEU A 197 26.89 -3.45 20.27
CA LEU A 197 27.32 -2.17 19.72
C LEU A 197 26.24 -1.08 19.82
N GLY A 198 25.09 -1.38 20.43
CA GLY A 198 23.94 -0.48 20.49
C GLY A 198 23.33 -0.19 19.11
N ILE A 199 23.41 -1.14 18.18
CA ILE A 199 22.80 -1.05 16.84
C ILE A 199 21.55 -1.94 16.84
N GLY A 200 20.39 -1.36 16.54
CA GLY A 200 19.15 -2.12 16.34
C GLY A 200 19.26 -3.06 15.14
N VAL A 201 18.86 -4.31 15.32
CA VAL A 201 18.82 -5.32 14.25
C VAL A 201 17.50 -6.08 14.35
N VAL A 202 16.68 -5.91 13.33
CA VAL A 202 15.33 -6.45 13.19
C VAL A 202 15.35 -7.53 12.13
N GLU A 203 14.87 -8.74 12.42
CA GLU A 203 14.65 -9.71 11.33
C GLU A 203 13.38 -9.37 10.54
N LEU A 204 13.45 -9.47 9.22
CA LEU A 204 12.32 -9.27 8.32
C LEU A 204 11.56 -10.58 8.12
N ASP A 205 10.22 -10.50 8.00
CA ASP A 205 9.36 -11.65 7.75
C ASP A 205 9.49 -12.15 6.29
N THR A 206 10.61 -12.84 6.05
CA THR A 206 10.96 -13.43 4.77
C THR A 206 11.86 -14.65 4.98
N PRO A 207 11.52 -15.83 4.43
CA PRO A 207 12.36 -17.01 4.52
C PRO A 207 13.54 -16.98 3.53
N PHE A 208 13.76 -15.85 2.84
CA PHE A 208 14.68 -15.73 1.71
C PHE A 208 15.71 -14.63 1.91
N ALA A 209 16.96 -14.92 1.55
CA ALA A 209 18.05 -13.95 1.52
C ALA A 209 18.15 -13.25 0.15
N PHE A 210 17.20 -12.36 -0.17
CA PHE A 210 17.23 -11.61 -1.44
C PHE A 210 18.45 -10.69 -1.54
N HIS A 211 18.79 -10.29 -2.78
CA HIS A 211 19.87 -9.34 -3.07
C HIS A 211 21.23 -9.78 -2.52
N ASN A 212 21.54 -11.07 -2.68
CA ASN A 212 22.74 -11.70 -2.13
C ASN A 212 23.59 -12.30 -3.26
N PRO A 213 24.92 -12.06 -3.31
CA PRO A 213 25.79 -12.63 -4.34
C PRO A 213 25.71 -14.15 -4.50
N ALA A 214 25.39 -14.89 -3.45
CA ALA A 214 25.22 -16.35 -3.53
C ALA A 214 24.00 -16.79 -4.35
N LEU A 215 23.09 -15.87 -4.72
CA LEU A 215 21.99 -16.13 -5.65
C LEU A 215 22.37 -15.98 -7.14
N ALA A 216 23.66 -15.80 -7.49
CA ALA A 216 24.09 -15.62 -8.87
C ALA A 216 23.63 -16.75 -9.82
N GLY A 217 23.67 -18.02 -9.36
CA GLY A 217 23.17 -19.16 -10.13
C GLY A 217 21.66 -19.13 -10.37
N SER A 218 20.90 -18.59 -9.41
CA SER A 218 19.46 -18.34 -9.57
C SER A 218 19.19 -17.22 -10.56
N GLY A 219 19.98 -16.14 -10.53
CA GLY A 219 19.89 -15.05 -11.51
C GLY A 219 20.13 -15.54 -12.95
N ALA A 220 21.09 -16.43 -13.18
CA ALA A 220 21.35 -16.98 -14.51
C ALA A 220 20.17 -17.78 -15.08
N ARG A 221 19.56 -18.65 -14.26
CA ARG A 221 18.35 -19.41 -14.63
C ARG A 221 17.15 -18.49 -14.89
N PHE A 222 17.05 -17.40 -14.12
CA PHE A 222 16.00 -16.41 -14.30
C PHE A 222 16.17 -15.60 -15.59
N ALA A 223 17.39 -15.17 -15.92
CA ALA A 223 17.68 -14.48 -17.18
C ALA A 223 17.27 -15.31 -18.40
N GLU A 224 17.53 -16.62 -18.38
CA GLU A 224 17.13 -17.52 -19.46
C GLU A 224 15.62 -17.56 -19.66
N PHE A 225 14.87 -17.62 -18.57
CA PHE A 225 13.42 -17.55 -18.62
C PHE A 225 12.92 -16.20 -19.17
N VAL A 226 13.45 -15.08 -18.67
CA VAL A 226 13.03 -13.72 -19.09
C VAL A 226 13.29 -13.50 -20.58
N ARG A 227 14.39 -14.03 -21.15
CA ARG A 227 14.66 -13.95 -22.59
C ARG A 227 13.57 -14.58 -23.46
N GLY A 228 12.81 -15.53 -22.91
CA GLY A 228 11.69 -16.18 -23.61
C GLY A 228 10.39 -15.36 -23.62
N ILE A 229 10.34 -14.24 -22.91
CA ILE A 229 9.14 -13.40 -22.79
C ILE A 229 9.25 -12.23 -23.76
N ALA A 230 8.18 -11.98 -24.52
CA ALA A 230 8.12 -10.83 -25.40
C ALA A 230 8.16 -9.52 -24.60
N ARG A 231 9.02 -8.60 -25.01
CA ARG A 231 9.10 -7.25 -24.44
C ARG A 231 8.69 -6.18 -25.44
N HIS A 232 8.26 -5.04 -24.92
CA HIS A 232 7.99 -3.83 -25.69
C HIS A 232 8.85 -2.65 -25.19
N PRO A 233 9.02 -1.59 -26.00
CA PRO A 233 9.72 -0.39 -25.55
C PRO A 233 9.02 0.29 -24.38
N LEU A 234 9.80 0.84 -23.45
CA LEU A 234 9.26 1.61 -22.32
C LEU A 234 8.57 2.90 -22.81
N THR A 235 7.38 3.19 -22.30
CA THR A 235 6.62 4.43 -22.58
C THR A 235 6.82 5.51 -21.52
N VAL A 236 7.36 5.12 -20.35
CA VAL A 236 7.69 6.01 -19.23
C VAL A 236 9.12 5.69 -18.77
N PRO A 237 9.95 6.70 -18.43
CA PRO A 237 11.28 6.45 -17.87
C PRO A 237 11.20 5.62 -16.58
N VAL A 238 12.05 4.60 -16.45
CA VAL A 238 12.16 3.79 -15.23
C VAL A 238 13.57 3.96 -14.66
N LEU A 239 13.68 4.47 -13.43
CA LEU A 239 14.95 4.52 -12.68
C LEU A 239 15.11 3.23 -11.88
N SER A 240 16.23 2.54 -12.08
CA SER A 240 16.60 1.34 -11.31
C SER A 240 17.41 1.72 -10.08
N PRO A 241 16.93 1.47 -8.85
CA PRO A 241 17.76 1.60 -7.65
C PRO A 241 18.84 0.52 -7.58
N ILE A 242 18.67 -0.60 -8.27
CA ILE A 242 19.59 -1.74 -8.27
C ILE A 242 20.77 -1.48 -9.22
N LEU A 243 20.49 -0.94 -10.40
CA LEU A 243 21.50 -0.59 -11.39
C LEU A 243 22.06 0.82 -11.24
N GLN A 244 21.38 1.70 -10.50
CA GLN A 244 21.72 3.12 -10.30
C GLN A 244 21.77 3.90 -11.62
N ARG A 245 20.77 3.64 -12.48
CA ARG A 245 20.57 4.34 -13.75
C ARG A 245 19.16 4.15 -14.27
N PHE A 246 18.76 4.99 -15.21
CA PHE A 246 17.56 4.76 -15.98
C PHE A 246 17.72 3.54 -16.90
N TYR A 247 16.62 2.84 -17.12
CA TYR A 247 16.51 1.88 -18.20
C TYR A 247 16.46 2.61 -19.55
N THR A 248 17.10 2.04 -20.58
CA THR A 248 16.90 2.50 -21.96
C THR A 248 15.65 1.84 -22.53
N PRO A 249 14.84 2.54 -23.37
CA PRO A 249 13.54 2.01 -23.79
C PRO A 249 13.61 0.64 -24.45
N GLU A 250 14.67 0.35 -25.20
CA GLU A 250 14.85 -0.92 -25.91
C GLU A 250 15.93 -1.85 -25.32
N GLU A 251 16.34 -1.72 -24.06
CA GLU A 251 17.34 -2.68 -23.53
C GLU A 251 16.79 -4.10 -23.38
N ASP A 252 17.68 -5.09 -23.47
CA ASP A 252 17.41 -6.45 -23.01
C ASP A 252 17.32 -6.46 -21.49
N LEU A 253 16.15 -6.81 -20.96
CA LEU A 253 15.85 -6.80 -19.53
C LEU A 253 16.29 -8.08 -18.82
N ALA A 254 16.71 -9.13 -19.52
CA ALA A 254 17.08 -10.40 -18.89
C ALA A 254 18.30 -10.27 -17.97
N GLY A 255 19.36 -9.58 -18.42
CA GLY A 255 20.54 -9.29 -17.61
C GLY A 255 20.23 -8.37 -16.41
N PRO A 256 19.62 -7.20 -16.64
CA PRO A 256 19.12 -6.32 -15.58
C PRO A 256 18.28 -7.02 -14.51
N LEU A 257 17.24 -7.75 -14.90
CA LEU A 257 16.34 -8.45 -13.98
C LEU A 257 17.04 -9.59 -13.22
N ALA A 258 18.03 -10.24 -13.81
CA ALA A 258 18.87 -11.21 -13.09
C ALA A 258 19.77 -10.54 -12.05
N ALA A 259 20.16 -9.28 -12.25
CA ALA A 259 20.94 -8.52 -11.28
C ALA A 259 20.16 -8.28 -9.98
N HIS A 260 18.82 -8.30 -10.01
CA HIS A 260 17.94 -8.21 -8.83
C HIS A 260 18.17 -9.35 -7.81
N PHE A 261 18.84 -10.44 -8.20
CA PHE A 261 19.14 -11.52 -7.27
C PHE A 261 20.36 -11.22 -6.41
N THR A 262 21.30 -10.42 -6.92
CA THR A 262 22.67 -10.36 -6.37
C THR A 262 23.13 -8.97 -5.97
N ARG A 263 22.54 -7.91 -6.54
CA ARG A 263 22.94 -6.53 -6.27
C ARG A 263 22.02 -5.90 -5.23
N PRO A 264 22.53 -5.02 -4.36
CA PRO A 264 21.70 -4.31 -3.39
C PRO A 264 20.74 -3.32 -4.06
N VAL A 265 19.59 -3.10 -3.43
CA VAL A 265 18.65 -2.01 -3.76
C VAL A 265 19.16 -0.72 -3.13
N ARG A 266 19.72 0.21 -3.92
CA ARG A 266 20.22 1.51 -3.41
C ARG A 266 19.15 2.59 -3.53
N PHE A 267 18.08 2.44 -2.74
CA PHE A 267 16.90 3.31 -2.80
C PHE A 267 17.20 4.74 -2.35
N PHE A 268 17.97 4.90 -1.27
CA PHE A 268 18.40 6.21 -0.75
C PHE A 268 19.04 7.09 -1.83
N ALA A 269 20.02 6.52 -2.56
CA ALA A 269 20.72 7.22 -3.63
C ALA A 269 19.79 7.55 -4.81
N ALA A 270 18.93 6.60 -5.22
CA ALA A 270 18.02 6.82 -6.33
C ALA A 270 16.99 7.95 -6.07
N VAL A 271 16.46 8.04 -4.84
CA VAL A 271 15.55 9.14 -4.44
C VAL A 271 16.29 10.47 -4.39
N ARG A 272 17.54 10.48 -3.91
CA ARG A 272 18.38 11.68 -3.91
C ARG A 272 18.69 12.17 -5.33
N ASP A 273 19.03 11.27 -6.24
CA ASP A 273 19.27 11.60 -7.65
C ASP A 273 18.03 12.25 -8.30
N LEU A 274 16.83 11.70 -8.05
CA LEU A 274 15.58 12.29 -8.54
C LEU A 274 15.31 13.67 -7.92
N TYR A 275 15.54 13.83 -6.62
CA TYR A 275 15.40 15.11 -5.95
C TYR A 275 16.38 16.17 -6.50
N ASP A 276 17.64 15.79 -6.69
CA ASP A 276 18.67 16.68 -7.23
C ASP A 276 18.39 17.03 -8.71
N ALA A 277 17.73 16.12 -9.45
CA ALA A 277 17.22 16.38 -10.80
C ALA A 277 15.99 17.31 -10.86
N GLY A 278 15.42 17.66 -9.70
CA GLY A 278 14.30 18.62 -9.59
C GLY A 278 12.94 18.00 -9.30
N GLU A 279 12.85 16.69 -9.10
CA GLU A 279 11.58 16.03 -8.76
C GLU A 279 11.13 16.37 -7.34
N ARG A 280 9.85 16.74 -7.17
CA ARG A 280 9.29 17.22 -5.88
C ARG A 280 7.98 16.54 -5.49
N LEU A 281 7.39 15.75 -6.37
CA LEU A 281 6.16 15.02 -6.13
C LEU A 281 6.40 13.53 -6.29
N PHE A 282 6.25 12.79 -5.20
CA PHE A 282 6.41 11.34 -5.16
C PHE A 282 5.09 10.71 -4.73
N ILE A 283 4.67 9.64 -5.40
CA ILE A 283 3.43 8.94 -5.08
C ILE A 283 3.72 7.45 -5.01
N GLU A 284 3.49 6.86 -3.85
CA GLU A 284 3.55 5.41 -3.71
C GLU A 284 2.30 4.77 -4.28
N SER A 285 2.52 3.95 -5.31
CA SER A 285 1.54 3.14 -6.02
C SER A 285 1.56 1.72 -5.45
N GLY A 286 0.82 1.52 -4.37
CA GLY A 286 0.81 0.27 -3.60
C GLY A 286 0.31 0.50 -2.17
N GLY A 287 0.59 -0.46 -1.28
CA GLY A 287 0.09 -0.43 0.10
C GLY A 287 1.09 -0.06 1.18
N ARG A 288 0.54 0.30 2.36
CA ARG A 288 1.25 0.62 3.62
C ARG A 288 2.11 1.89 3.69
N ALA A 289 2.22 2.67 2.61
CA ALA A 289 3.02 3.90 2.61
C ALA A 289 4.49 3.71 3.05
N ALA A 290 5.08 2.53 2.81
CA ALA A 290 6.43 2.22 3.26
C ALA A 290 7.47 3.06 2.50
N LEU A 291 7.33 3.18 1.17
CA LEU A 291 8.22 4.02 0.37
C LEU A 291 8.00 5.52 0.62
N THR A 292 6.79 5.91 1.01
CA THR A 292 6.42 7.27 1.41
C THR A 292 7.23 7.69 2.64
N SER A 293 7.31 6.81 3.66
CA SER A 293 8.17 6.98 4.82
C SER A 293 9.65 7.08 4.41
N LEU A 294 10.13 6.13 3.58
CA LEU A 294 11.54 6.11 3.15
C LEU A 294 11.95 7.37 2.38
N VAL A 295 11.10 7.89 1.49
CA VAL A 295 11.35 9.14 0.75
C VAL A 295 11.42 10.31 1.73
N THR A 296 10.49 10.39 2.68
CA THR A 296 10.47 11.46 3.70
C THR A 296 11.76 11.47 4.52
N LYS A 297 12.18 10.31 5.03
CA LYS A 297 13.43 10.15 5.79
C LYS A 297 14.66 10.47 4.94
N THR A 298 14.70 9.95 3.72
CA THR A 298 15.79 10.20 2.76
C THR A 298 15.99 11.69 2.53
N LEU A 299 14.93 12.46 2.35
CA LEU A 299 14.99 13.88 1.99
C LEU A 299 15.16 14.80 3.20
N ALA A 300 14.74 14.38 4.40
CA ALA A 300 15.04 15.06 5.66
C ALA A 300 16.53 15.02 6.03
N ALA A 301 17.25 13.95 5.63
CA ALA A 301 18.67 13.73 5.90
C ALA A 301 19.59 14.72 5.13
N GLY A 302 19.68 15.98 5.56
CA GLY A 302 20.53 16.97 4.89
C GLY A 302 20.67 18.35 5.57
N GLY A 303 20.07 18.56 6.74
CA GLY A 303 20.28 19.76 7.56
C GLY A 303 19.73 21.08 7.01
N GLY A 304 19.13 21.09 5.82
CA GLY A 304 18.34 22.21 5.29
C GLY A 304 16.85 21.87 5.33
N ALA A 305 15.99 22.88 5.53
CA ALA A 305 14.56 22.70 5.30
C ALA A 305 14.38 22.22 3.85
N PRO A 306 13.87 21.00 3.60
CA PRO A 306 13.68 20.54 2.24
C PRO A 306 12.83 21.57 1.49
N ALA A 307 13.19 21.90 0.24
CA ALA A 307 12.25 22.54 -0.67
C ALA A 307 10.92 21.77 -0.61
N GLU A 308 9.77 22.44 -0.72
CA GLU A 308 8.44 21.84 -0.57
C GLU A 308 8.31 20.53 -1.36
N VAL A 309 8.44 19.38 -0.68
CA VAL A 309 8.27 18.03 -1.26
C VAL A 309 6.90 17.54 -0.87
N THR A 310 6.19 16.96 -1.83
CA THR A 310 4.94 16.28 -1.59
C THR A 310 5.14 14.78 -1.77
N VAL A 311 4.80 14.01 -0.75
CA VAL A 311 4.85 12.54 -0.78
C VAL A 311 3.45 12.03 -0.46
N LEU A 312 2.87 11.23 -1.36
CA LEU A 312 1.50 10.72 -1.27
C LEU A 312 1.50 9.20 -1.35
N ALA A 313 0.44 8.56 -0.87
CA ALA A 313 0.23 7.12 -0.96
C ALA A 313 -1.14 6.79 -1.55
N THR A 314 -1.31 5.60 -2.11
CA THR A 314 -2.58 5.16 -2.71
C THR A 314 -3.34 4.16 -1.85
N LEU A 315 -2.89 2.92 -1.76
CA LEU A 315 -3.68 1.81 -1.21
C LEU A 315 -3.31 1.58 0.25
N THR A 316 -3.49 2.59 1.09
CA THR A 316 -3.29 2.50 2.54
C THR A 316 -4.38 3.26 3.26
N ALA A 317 -4.58 2.98 4.56
CA ALA A 317 -5.45 3.77 5.41
C ALA A 317 -4.96 5.24 5.48
N GLY A 318 -5.85 6.18 5.17
CA GLY A 318 -5.67 7.60 5.42
C GLY A 318 -5.98 7.96 6.88
N ARG A 319 -5.77 9.23 7.25
CA ARG A 319 -5.94 9.73 8.63
C ARG A 319 -7.32 9.47 9.25
N ASP A 320 -8.36 9.39 8.41
CA ASP A 320 -9.75 9.18 8.84
C ASP A 320 -10.20 7.71 8.67
N GLY A 321 -9.26 6.78 8.44
CA GLY A 321 -9.55 5.38 8.09
C GLY A 321 -10.05 5.14 6.66
N ALA A 322 -10.34 6.21 5.90
CA ALA A 322 -10.65 6.16 4.48
C ALA A 322 -9.38 5.96 3.63
N PRO A 323 -9.44 5.30 2.47
CA PRO A 323 -8.24 4.97 1.70
C PRO A 323 -7.57 6.23 1.15
N ALA A 324 -6.24 6.31 1.28
CA ALA A 324 -5.42 7.46 0.90
C ALA A 324 -5.58 7.85 -0.58
N LEU A 325 -5.93 6.88 -1.45
CA LEU A 325 -6.17 7.07 -2.88
C LEU A 325 -7.11 8.24 -3.19
N ALA A 326 -8.24 8.38 -2.47
CA ALA A 326 -9.19 9.46 -2.73
C ALA A 326 -8.61 10.84 -2.38
N ALA A 327 -7.83 10.93 -1.29
CA ALA A 327 -7.12 12.16 -0.92
C ALA A 327 -6.00 12.49 -1.93
N THR A 328 -5.28 11.47 -2.39
CA THR A 328 -4.25 11.59 -3.42
C THR A 328 -4.83 12.11 -4.73
N LEU A 329 -5.90 11.51 -5.25
CA LEU A 329 -6.56 11.97 -6.48
C LEU A 329 -7.07 13.40 -6.37
N ARG A 330 -7.63 13.79 -5.22
CA ARG A 330 -8.07 15.17 -4.96
C ARG A 330 -6.90 16.15 -4.99
N THR A 331 -5.80 15.80 -4.33
CA THR A 331 -4.57 16.61 -4.31
C THR A 331 -4.02 16.79 -5.72
N LEU A 332 -3.99 15.72 -6.53
CA LEU A 332 -3.56 15.78 -7.92
C LEU A 332 -4.50 16.62 -8.79
N HIS A 333 -5.81 16.51 -8.57
CA HIS A 333 -6.78 17.33 -9.27
C HIS A 333 -6.63 18.83 -8.97
N GLU A 334 -6.47 19.20 -7.70
CA GLU A 334 -6.23 20.59 -7.27
C GLU A 334 -4.95 21.16 -7.88
N ARG A 335 -3.96 20.29 -8.12
CA ARG A 335 -2.70 20.62 -8.82
C ARG A 335 -2.81 20.60 -10.35
N GLY A 336 -3.95 20.21 -10.91
CA GLY A 336 -4.15 20.11 -12.36
C GLY A 336 -3.46 18.91 -13.01
N GLN A 337 -3.13 17.87 -12.23
CA GLN A 337 -2.40 16.68 -12.65
C GLN A 337 -3.27 15.43 -12.77
N ALA A 338 -4.52 15.52 -12.31
CA ALA A 338 -5.55 14.52 -12.53
C ALA A 338 -6.85 15.19 -12.98
N GLU A 339 -7.61 14.48 -13.81
CA GLU A 339 -8.95 14.85 -14.21
C GLU A 339 -9.91 14.83 -13.01
N ALA A 340 -10.90 15.72 -13.04
CA ALA A 340 -11.93 15.75 -12.01
C ALA A 340 -12.70 14.43 -11.99
N ASP A 341 -13.14 14.00 -10.81
CA ASP A 341 -14.11 12.91 -10.75
C ASP A 341 -15.43 13.38 -11.36
N VAL A 342 -15.79 12.80 -12.50
CA VAL A 342 -17.03 13.12 -13.20
C VAL A 342 -18.22 12.35 -12.66
N LEU A 343 -18.02 11.26 -11.90
CA LEU A 343 -19.11 10.39 -11.43
C LEU A 343 -20.13 11.10 -10.55
N PRO A 344 -19.74 11.98 -9.59
CA PRO A 344 -20.72 12.71 -8.80
C PRO A 344 -21.62 13.60 -9.66
N GLU A 345 -21.04 14.24 -10.69
CA GLU A 345 -21.81 15.06 -11.63
C GLU A 345 -22.67 14.21 -12.56
N LEU A 346 -22.12 13.08 -13.03
CA LEU A 346 -22.82 12.14 -13.89
C LEU A 346 -24.03 11.56 -13.16
N ARG A 347 -23.88 11.15 -11.90
CA ARG A 347 -24.98 10.70 -11.04
C ARG A 347 -26.03 11.78 -10.88
N ARG A 348 -25.63 13.01 -10.52
CA ARG A 348 -26.57 14.14 -10.36
C ARG A 348 -27.41 14.37 -11.61
N ARG A 349 -26.85 14.13 -12.80
CA ARG A 349 -27.55 14.32 -14.08
C ARG A 349 -28.37 13.12 -14.53
N LEU A 350 -27.83 11.90 -14.41
CA LEU A 350 -28.40 10.68 -14.99
C LEU A 350 -29.25 9.89 -14.01
N ALA A 351 -28.90 9.91 -12.71
CA ALA A 351 -29.55 9.12 -11.67
C ALA A 351 -29.61 9.89 -10.33
N PRO A 352 -30.30 11.06 -10.28
CA PRO A 352 -30.30 11.93 -9.09
C PRO A 352 -30.88 11.28 -7.84
N THR A 353 -31.68 10.21 -8.00
CA THR A 353 -32.31 9.45 -6.91
C THR A 353 -31.40 8.40 -6.27
N LEU A 354 -30.32 8.00 -6.95
CA LEU A 354 -29.33 7.09 -6.37
C LEU A 354 -28.39 7.86 -5.44
N THR A 355 -27.93 7.20 -4.39
CA THR A 355 -26.81 7.67 -3.56
C THR A 355 -25.50 7.64 -4.36
N ASP A 356 -24.48 8.35 -3.88
CA ASP A 356 -23.15 8.32 -4.50
C ASP A 356 -22.61 6.87 -4.51
N GLU A 357 -22.77 6.14 -3.41
CA GLU A 357 -22.32 4.75 -3.25
C GLU A 357 -23.04 3.77 -4.21
N GLU A 358 -24.36 3.87 -4.34
CA GLU A 358 -25.12 3.02 -5.29
C GLU A 358 -24.69 3.27 -6.75
N PHE A 359 -24.48 4.54 -7.11
CA PHE A 359 -24.07 4.91 -8.47
C PHE A 359 -22.62 4.54 -8.76
N GLU A 360 -21.72 4.73 -7.80
CA GLU A 360 -20.32 4.31 -7.90
C GLU A 360 -20.23 2.79 -8.08
N ALA A 361 -20.97 2.00 -7.30
CA ALA A 361 -21.01 0.55 -7.44
C ALA A 361 -21.54 0.12 -8.82
N PHE A 362 -22.62 0.74 -9.30
CA PHE A 362 -23.12 0.52 -10.66
C PHE A 362 -22.07 0.86 -11.71
N TRP A 363 -21.42 2.02 -11.60
CA TRP A 363 -20.44 2.48 -12.58
C TRP A 363 -19.17 1.63 -12.56
N ALA A 364 -18.75 1.13 -11.40
CA ALA A 364 -17.64 0.20 -11.28
C ALA A 364 -17.96 -1.13 -11.97
N ALA A 365 -19.21 -1.62 -11.88
CA ALA A 365 -19.61 -2.88 -12.53
C ALA A 365 -19.83 -2.73 -14.05
N GLU A 366 -20.53 -1.69 -14.48
CA GLU A 366 -21.10 -1.58 -15.84
C GLU A 366 -20.53 -0.41 -16.66
N GLY A 367 -19.76 0.49 -16.04
CA GLY A 367 -19.34 1.76 -16.64
C GLY A 367 -18.53 1.59 -17.92
N THR A 368 -17.64 0.60 -17.97
CA THR A 368 -16.86 0.27 -19.18
C THR A 368 -17.77 -0.13 -20.35
N ASP A 369 -18.76 -0.98 -20.08
CA ASP A 369 -19.70 -1.44 -21.10
C ASP A 369 -20.64 -0.32 -21.56
N VAL A 370 -21.06 0.55 -20.63
CA VAL A 370 -21.82 1.77 -20.94
C VAL A 370 -21.02 2.68 -21.86
N VAL A 371 -19.75 2.98 -21.55
CA VAL A 371 -18.90 3.83 -22.38
C VAL A 371 -18.65 3.20 -23.75
N ALA A 372 -18.37 1.89 -23.80
CA ALA A 372 -18.17 1.18 -25.05
C ALA A 372 -19.43 1.19 -25.93
N LEU A 373 -20.61 1.01 -25.34
CA LEU A 373 -21.89 1.09 -26.03
C LEU A 373 -22.15 2.50 -26.58
N VAL A 374 -21.99 3.54 -25.75
CA VAL A 374 -22.18 4.93 -26.15
C VAL A 374 -21.22 5.33 -27.27
N THR A 375 -19.96 4.89 -27.20
CA THR A 375 -18.95 5.14 -28.24
C THR A 375 -19.35 4.49 -29.56
N ARG A 376 -19.74 3.21 -29.56
CA ARG A 376 -20.24 2.52 -30.77
C ARG A 376 -21.44 3.24 -31.38
N MET A 377 -22.39 3.68 -30.54
CA MET A 377 -23.56 4.42 -31.00
C MET A 377 -23.20 5.78 -31.61
N ALA A 378 -22.26 6.50 -30.99
CA ALA A 378 -21.79 7.80 -31.47
C ALA A 378 -21.04 7.67 -32.81
N ASP A 379 -20.20 6.64 -32.96
CA ASP A 379 -19.48 6.37 -34.21
C ASP A 379 -20.44 5.99 -35.34
N ALA A 380 -21.44 5.15 -35.05
CA ALA A 380 -22.49 4.82 -36.02
C ALA A 380 -23.29 6.06 -36.46
N PHE A 381 -23.59 6.97 -35.53
CA PHE A 381 -24.26 8.24 -35.83
C PHE A 381 -23.40 9.16 -36.71
N ARG A 382 -22.09 9.25 -36.43
CA ARG A 382 -21.14 10.06 -37.21
C ARG A 382 -20.82 9.47 -38.60
N GLY A 383 -20.89 8.14 -38.73
CA GLY A 383 -20.61 7.40 -39.97
C GLY A 383 -21.80 7.23 -40.92
N GLY A 384 -22.97 7.81 -40.63
CA GLY A 384 -24.14 7.75 -41.52
C GLY A 384 -23.91 8.51 -42.84
N PRO A 385 -24.43 8.02 -43.98
CA PRO A 385 -24.03 8.47 -45.32
C PRO A 385 -24.40 9.94 -45.57
N ALA A 386 -23.47 10.66 -46.21
CA ALA A 386 -23.74 11.96 -46.80
C ALA A 386 -24.90 11.84 -47.79
N ALA A 387 -25.93 12.65 -47.59
CA ALA A 387 -27.08 12.73 -48.47
C ALA A 387 -26.66 13.20 -49.87
N ASP A 388 -26.63 12.30 -50.85
CA ASP A 388 -26.86 12.59 -52.25
C ASP A 388 -28.26 12.11 -52.64
N GLY A 389 -29.07 13.06 -53.11
CA GLY A 389 -30.51 12.90 -53.24
C GLY A 389 -30.94 12.06 -54.44
N SER A 390 -32.02 11.29 -54.26
CA SER A 390 -33.29 11.48 -54.98
C SER A 390 -34.37 10.53 -54.44
N PRO A 391 -35.67 10.89 -54.54
CA PRO A 391 -36.77 10.20 -53.87
C PRO A 391 -37.43 9.16 -54.79
N ASP A 392 -37.67 7.96 -54.28
CA ASP A 392 -38.91 7.19 -54.49
C ASP A 392 -38.85 5.85 -53.77
N GLY A 393 -39.95 5.47 -53.10
CA GLY A 393 -40.22 4.08 -52.69
C GLY A 393 -40.45 3.83 -51.20
N GLN A 394 -41.69 4.10 -50.76
CA GLN A 394 -42.47 3.43 -49.68
C GLN A 394 -42.10 1.93 -49.46
N ASP A 395 -42.15 1.27 -48.30
CA ASP A 395 -42.90 1.32 -47.02
C ASP A 395 -42.31 0.20 -46.11
N PRO A 396 -42.84 -0.17 -44.92
CA PRO A 396 -43.26 0.63 -43.76
C PRO A 396 -42.60 0.13 -42.44
N VAL A 397 -42.69 0.98 -41.42
CA VAL A 397 -42.29 0.70 -40.04
C VAL A 397 -43.27 -0.28 -39.39
N THR A 398 -42.80 -1.47 -38.95
CA THR A 398 -43.58 -2.35 -38.06
C THR A 398 -43.26 -2.04 -36.61
N ASN A 399 -44.12 -1.23 -36.01
CA ASN A 399 -44.29 -1.09 -34.58
C ASN A 399 -45.26 -2.19 -34.09
N THR A 400 -44.76 -3.16 -33.31
CA THR A 400 -45.61 -4.11 -32.59
C THR A 400 -45.46 -3.89 -31.09
N ALA A 401 -46.50 -3.31 -30.50
CA ALA A 401 -46.75 -3.27 -29.07
C ALA A 401 -47.38 -4.60 -28.61
N HIS A 402 -47.01 -5.06 -27.41
CA HIS A 402 -47.91 -5.79 -26.51
C HIS A 402 -47.43 -5.68 -25.06
N GLY A 403 -48.36 -5.38 -24.15
CA GLY A 403 -48.18 -5.59 -22.71
C GLY A 403 -48.57 -4.41 -21.82
N THR A 404 -49.88 -4.21 -21.62
CA THR A 404 -50.44 -3.39 -20.53
C THR A 404 -49.85 -3.77 -19.17
N VAL A 405 -49.28 -2.81 -18.45
CA VAL A 405 -48.90 -2.94 -17.03
C VAL A 405 -50.08 -2.50 -16.15
N PRO A 406 -50.56 -3.35 -15.22
CA PRO A 406 -51.55 -2.93 -14.24
C PRO A 406 -50.91 -2.14 -13.09
N ALA A 407 -51.62 -1.12 -12.61
CA ALA A 407 -51.26 -0.31 -11.45
C ALA A 407 -51.18 -1.16 -10.16
N PRO A 408 -50.19 -0.95 -9.27
CA PRO A 408 -50.19 -1.60 -7.97
C PRO A 408 -51.20 -0.93 -7.02
N ALA A 409 -52.04 -1.76 -6.43
CA ALA A 409 -52.98 -1.42 -5.37
C ALA A 409 -52.25 -1.21 -4.02
N GLN A 410 -52.70 -0.23 -3.24
CA GLN A 410 -52.34 -0.04 -1.84
C GLN A 410 -52.78 -1.24 -0.99
N PRO A 411 -51.94 -1.72 -0.04
CA PRO A 411 -52.42 -2.49 1.10
C PRO A 411 -52.72 -1.58 2.31
N ALA A 412 -53.83 -1.90 2.95
CA ALA A 412 -54.39 -1.25 4.12
C ALA A 412 -53.67 -1.61 5.43
N ARG A 413 -53.86 -0.73 6.43
CA ARG A 413 -53.43 -0.86 7.84
C ARG A 413 -53.97 -2.12 8.52
N PRO A 414 -53.31 -2.54 9.61
CA PRO A 414 -54.02 -2.61 10.88
C PRO A 414 -53.30 -1.87 12.04
N SER A 415 -54.10 -1.47 13.03
CA SER A 415 -53.71 -0.92 14.34
C SER A 415 -54.45 -1.73 15.43
N PRO A 416 -54.29 -1.45 16.74
CA PRO A 416 -53.08 -1.42 17.57
C PRO A 416 -53.29 -2.27 18.86
N SER A 417 -52.26 -2.45 19.69
CA SER A 417 -52.29 -2.74 21.16
C SER A 417 -50.84 -2.98 21.63
N GLY A 418 -50.27 -2.36 22.65
CA GLY A 418 -50.71 -1.36 23.60
C GLY A 418 -49.49 -0.83 24.37
N GLU A 419 -49.61 0.41 24.82
CA GLU A 419 -48.79 1.11 25.83
C GLU A 419 -49.03 0.52 27.24
N PRO A 420 -48.24 0.83 28.30
CA PRO A 420 -47.82 2.19 28.64
C PRO A 420 -46.39 2.41 29.18
N ALA A 421 -45.96 3.67 29.04
CA ALA A 421 -44.88 4.34 29.78
C ALA A 421 -45.34 4.67 31.22
N PRO A 422 -44.74 5.62 31.97
CA PRO A 422 -43.36 6.11 32.08
C PRO A 422 -42.89 6.19 33.57
N ALA A 423 -41.67 6.64 33.86
CA ALA A 423 -41.46 7.66 34.90
C ALA A 423 -40.02 8.22 34.89
N ARG A 424 -39.95 9.55 34.76
CA ARG A 424 -38.78 10.39 35.03
C ARG A 424 -38.49 10.42 36.53
N ASN A 425 -37.24 10.70 36.91
CA ASN A 425 -36.94 11.76 37.89
C ASN A 425 -35.43 12.05 38.00
N ALA A 426 -35.11 13.34 37.99
CA ALA A 426 -33.95 13.98 38.60
C ALA A 426 -34.51 15.04 39.57
N PRO A 427 -33.72 15.78 40.37
CA PRO A 427 -32.51 15.46 41.17
C PRO A 427 -32.69 15.92 42.65
N ALA A 428 -31.75 15.61 43.57
CA ALA A 428 -31.52 16.42 44.79
C ALA A 428 -30.22 16.08 45.57
N ALA A 429 -29.38 17.11 45.71
CA ALA A 429 -28.38 17.54 46.71
C ALA A 429 -27.79 16.62 47.82
N ALA A 430 -26.49 16.90 48.07
CA ALA A 430 -25.49 16.34 48.99
C ALA A 430 -25.75 16.51 50.52
N PRO A 431 -24.91 15.96 51.44
CA PRO A 431 -23.61 16.59 51.77
C PRO A 431 -22.42 15.68 52.21
N ALA A 432 -21.22 16.22 51.95
CA ALA A 432 -19.99 16.30 52.78
C ALA A 432 -19.19 15.05 53.26
N ASP A 433 -17.93 15.06 52.80
CA ASP A 433 -16.65 14.89 53.51
C ASP A 433 -15.99 13.49 53.60
N ALA A 434 -14.88 13.33 52.85
CA ALA A 434 -13.67 12.59 53.28
C ALA A 434 -12.50 12.77 52.27
N ALA A 435 -11.54 13.62 52.65
CA ALA A 435 -10.10 13.56 52.37
C ALA A 435 -9.59 13.27 50.94
N ALA A 436 -9.15 14.32 50.25
CA ALA A 436 -8.35 14.26 49.03
C ALA A 436 -6.91 13.79 49.28
N THR A 437 -6.47 12.79 48.52
CA THR A 437 -5.06 12.52 48.21
C THR A 437 -4.78 13.20 46.86
N PRO A 438 -3.64 13.88 46.62
CA PRO A 438 -3.45 14.58 45.36
C PRO A 438 -3.38 13.58 44.21
N ALA A 439 -4.36 13.65 43.29
CA ALA A 439 -4.33 12.94 42.04
C ALA A 439 -3.13 13.44 41.23
N THR A 440 -2.19 12.54 40.93
CA THR A 440 -1.19 12.74 39.89
C THR A 440 -1.90 13.16 38.62
N ALA A 441 -1.52 14.30 38.05
CA ALA A 441 -2.02 14.75 36.76
C ALA A 441 -1.80 13.64 35.71
N PRO A 442 -2.71 13.48 34.74
CA PRO A 442 -2.52 12.51 33.66
C PRO A 442 -1.20 12.82 32.93
N PRO A 443 -0.44 11.78 32.51
CA PRO A 443 0.83 11.96 31.83
C PRO A 443 0.62 12.76 30.55
N THR A 444 1.53 13.70 30.29
CA THR A 444 1.55 14.42 29.02
C THR A 444 1.84 13.46 27.87
N ARG A 445 1.42 13.80 26.64
CA ARG A 445 1.74 13.00 25.44
C ARG A 445 3.23 12.69 25.30
N SER A 446 4.11 13.63 25.65
CA SER A 446 5.57 13.43 25.60
C SER A 446 6.04 12.39 26.62
N GLU A 447 5.51 12.44 27.85
CA GLU A 447 5.85 11.44 28.88
C GLU A 447 5.31 10.05 28.52
N LEU A 448 4.13 10.01 27.89
CA LEU A 448 3.53 8.79 27.36
C LEU A 448 4.37 8.20 26.22
N PHE A 449 4.87 9.05 25.32
CA PHE A 449 5.78 8.62 24.25
C PHE A 449 7.02 7.95 24.81
N GLU A 450 7.71 8.59 25.76
CA GLU A 450 8.91 8.04 26.39
C GLU A 450 8.63 6.70 27.09
N ALA A 451 7.49 6.58 27.78
CA ALA A 451 7.11 5.35 28.48
C ALA A 451 6.78 4.21 27.51
N VAL A 452 6.02 4.48 26.44
CA VAL A 452 5.69 3.46 25.43
C VAL A 452 6.94 3.07 24.64
N ARG A 453 7.79 4.03 24.29
CA ARG A 453 9.10 3.79 23.65
C ARG A 453 9.96 2.85 24.49
N THR A 454 10.08 3.13 25.79
CA THR A 454 10.82 2.28 26.74
C THR A 454 10.21 0.88 26.82
N LEU A 455 8.89 0.78 26.96
CA LEU A 455 8.18 -0.52 27.02
C LEU A 455 8.45 -1.38 25.80
N TYR A 456 8.33 -0.78 24.61
CA TYR A 456 8.53 -1.48 23.35
C TYR A 456 10.00 -1.87 23.18
N ALA A 457 10.92 -0.98 23.53
CA ALA A 457 12.36 -1.24 23.49
C ALA A 457 12.77 -2.39 24.41
N GLU A 458 12.32 -2.39 25.66
CA GLU A 458 12.62 -3.47 26.60
C GLU A 458 12.03 -4.80 26.15
N ALA A 459 10.75 -4.80 25.73
CA ALA A 459 10.05 -6.05 25.44
C ALA A 459 10.44 -6.68 24.11
N LEU A 460 11.02 -5.89 23.19
CA LEU A 460 11.54 -6.35 21.91
C LEU A 460 13.08 -6.45 21.90
N GLU A 461 13.72 -6.16 23.03
CA GLU A 461 15.19 -6.13 23.17
C GLU A 461 15.89 -5.20 22.15
N TYR A 462 15.21 -4.11 21.79
CA TYR A 462 15.73 -3.08 20.89
C TYR A 462 16.32 -1.91 21.65
N PRO A 463 17.36 -1.26 21.11
CA PRO A 463 17.74 0.08 21.54
C PRO A 463 16.60 1.07 21.37
N GLU A 464 16.53 1.97 22.33
CA GLU A 464 15.45 2.93 22.52
C GLU A 464 15.38 4.00 21.40
N ASP A 465 16.48 4.20 20.66
CA ASP A 465 16.66 5.13 19.54
C ASP A 465 16.11 4.61 18.20
N VAL A 466 15.88 3.30 18.09
CA VAL A 466 15.26 2.66 16.91
C VAL A 466 13.78 3.04 16.77
N PHE A 467 13.16 3.39 17.89
CA PHE A 467 11.76 3.75 18.01
C PHE A 467 11.56 5.26 17.82
N THR A 468 11.75 5.72 16.59
CA THR A 468 11.35 7.08 16.22
C THR A 468 9.81 7.18 16.20
N PRO A 469 9.24 8.38 16.36
CA PRO A 469 7.78 8.53 16.41
C PRO A 469 7.06 7.88 15.23
N ASP A 470 7.61 8.07 14.03
CA ASP A 470 7.09 7.62 12.75
C ASP A 470 7.62 6.25 12.28
N ALA A 471 8.44 5.56 13.08
CA ALA A 471 8.96 4.24 12.70
C ALA A 471 7.80 3.23 12.59
N LEU A 472 7.64 2.63 11.40
CA LEU A 472 6.60 1.63 11.16
C LEU A 472 7.00 0.31 11.83
N LEU A 473 6.23 -0.09 12.84
CA LEU A 473 6.51 -1.24 13.70
C LEU A 473 6.66 -2.53 12.89
N GLU A 474 5.76 -2.80 11.95
CA GLU A 474 5.85 -4.02 11.13
C GLU A 474 6.78 -3.82 9.91
N ALA A 475 6.59 -2.73 9.16
CA ALA A 475 7.24 -2.55 7.86
C ALA A 475 8.72 -2.14 7.97
N GLU A 476 9.13 -1.48 9.05
CA GLU A 476 10.51 -1.05 9.26
C GLU A 476 11.17 -1.80 10.43
N LEU A 477 10.41 -2.06 11.49
CA LEU A 477 10.92 -2.70 12.71
C LEU A 477 10.54 -4.18 12.86
N GLY A 478 9.90 -4.78 11.83
CA GLY A 478 9.65 -6.22 11.74
C GLY A 478 8.87 -6.79 12.93
N VAL A 479 8.18 -5.94 13.70
CA VAL A 479 7.41 -6.34 14.88
C VAL A 479 6.12 -6.99 14.39
N ASP A 480 5.99 -8.28 14.67
CA ASP A 480 4.80 -9.05 14.27
C ASP A 480 3.52 -8.54 14.94
N SER A 481 2.38 -8.79 14.31
CA SER A 481 1.08 -8.28 14.76
C SER A 481 0.64 -8.87 16.11
N VAL A 482 1.06 -10.09 16.48
CA VAL A 482 0.74 -10.70 17.77
C VAL A 482 1.46 -9.96 18.89
N LYS A 483 2.75 -9.67 18.67
CA LYS A 483 3.59 -8.94 19.61
C LYS A 483 3.14 -7.50 19.75
N GLN A 484 2.74 -6.85 18.66
CA GLN A 484 2.14 -5.52 18.73
C GLN A 484 0.87 -5.51 19.59
N VAL A 485 -0.06 -6.46 19.40
CA VAL A 485 -1.27 -6.57 20.25
C VAL A 485 -0.91 -6.80 21.71
N GLU A 486 0.06 -7.67 22.00
CA GLU A 486 0.55 -7.93 23.35
C GLU A 486 1.13 -6.67 24.02
N LEU A 487 2.02 -5.96 23.33
CA LEU A 487 2.69 -4.76 23.85
C LEU A 487 1.72 -3.62 24.04
N LEU A 488 0.78 -3.46 23.13
CA LEU A 488 -0.27 -2.46 23.20
C LEU A 488 -1.25 -2.75 24.35
N ALA A 489 -1.59 -4.02 24.58
CA ALA A 489 -2.37 -4.43 25.75
C ALA A 489 -1.59 -4.16 27.06
N ARG A 490 -0.29 -4.43 27.08
CA ARG A 490 0.58 -4.13 28.23
C ARG A 490 0.67 -2.63 28.50
N ALA A 491 0.76 -1.81 27.45
CA ALA A 491 0.72 -0.35 27.56
C ALA A 491 -0.63 0.14 28.13
N SER A 492 -1.76 -0.35 27.61
CA SER A 492 -3.09 -0.02 28.13
C SER A 492 -3.24 -0.42 29.61
N GLN A 493 -2.71 -1.58 30.02
CA GLN A 493 -2.73 -2.03 31.42
C GLN A 493 -1.92 -1.13 32.36
N LEU A 494 -0.76 -0.61 31.91
CA LEU A 494 0.06 0.31 32.71
C LEU A 494 -0.71 1.58 33.12
N TYR A 495 -1.68 1.98 32.32
CA TYR A 495 -2.50 3.17 32.52
C TYR A 495 -3.94 2.88 32.97
N GLY A 496 -4.26 1.63 33.30
CA GLY A 496 -5.59 1.24 33.79
C GLY A 496 -6.72 1.38 32.76
N LEU A 497 -6.38 1.35 31.47
CA LEU A 497 -7.35 1.46 30.37
C LEU A 497 -8.07 0.12 30.14
N PRO A 498 -9.35 0.16 29.72
CA PRO A 498 -10.14 -1.05 29.52
C PRO A 498 -9.61 -1.89 28.35
N ALA A 499 -9.97 -3.18 28.36
CA ALA A 499 -9.67 -4.05 27.23
C ALA A 499 -10.39 -3.54 25.96
N ARG A 500 -9.70 -3.64 24.83
CA ARG A 500 -10.16 -3.10 23.55
C ARG A 500 -11.35 -3.92 23.02
N GLY A 501 -12.32 -3.22 22.44
CA GLY A 501 -13.51 -3.83 21.83
C GLY A 501 -13.19 -4.58 20.54
N SER A 502 -14.18 -5.33 20.04
CA SER A 502 -14.09 -6.11 18.78
C SER A 502 -13.81 -5.26 17.53
N ASP A 503 -14.10 -3.96 17.59
CA ASP A 503 -14.00 -3.04 16.46
C ASP A 503 -12.59 -2.43 16.33
N PHE A 504 -11.68 -2.77 17.25
CA PHE A 504 -10.30 -2.29 17.25
C PHE A 504 -9.50 -2.91 16.09
N ARG A 505 -8.87 -2.05 15.27
CA ARG A 505 -8.01 -2.45 14.16
C ARG A 505 -6.57 -2.05 14.44
N LEU A 506 -5.69 -3.04 14.55
CA LEU A 506 -4.27 -2.80 14.81
C LEU A 506 -3.57 -2.06 13.66
N ALA A 507 -4.00 -2.29 12.42
CA ALA A 507 -3.43 -1.68 11.22
C ALA A 507 -3.49 -0.14 11.23
N ASP A 508 -4.42 0.45 11.97
CA ASP A 508 -4.54 1.90 12.11
C ASP A 508 -3.46 2.49 13.04
N TYR A 509 -2.69 1.66 13.74
CA TYR A 509 -1.68 2.04 14.76
C TYR A 509 -0.32 1.41 14.46
N ASP A 510 0.13 1.57 13.21
CA ASP A 510 1.37 1.01 12.66
C ASP A 510 2.68 1.66 13.18
N CYS A 511 2.63 2.76 13.93
CA CYS A 511 3.80 3.42 14.53
C CYS A 511 3.54 3.87 15.98
N LEU A 512 4.62 4.18 16.69
CA LEU A 512 4.55 4.63 18.09
C LEU A 512 3.77 5.92 18.29
N ASP A 513 3.87 6.88 17.37
CA ASP A 513 3.13 8.15 17.48
C ASP A 513 1.63 7.90 17.51
N LYS A 514 1.13 7.04 16.62
CA LYS A 514 -0.29 6.66 16.56
C LYS A 514 -0.73 5.91 17.81
N ILE A 515 0.11 5.00 18.32
CA ILE A 515 -0.16 4.29 19.58
C ILE A 515 -0.24 5.26 20.76
N VAL A 516 0.64 6.24 20.80
CA VAL A 516 0.69 7.25 21.86
C VAL A 516 -0.51 8.19 21.76
N ASP A 517 -0.90 8.62 20.56
CA ASP A 517 -2.13 9.38 20.33
C ASP A 517 -3.36 8.63 20.83
N LEU A 518 -3.47 7.35 20.49
CA LEU A 518 -4.55 6.49 20.98
C LEU A 518 -4.61 6.44 22.50
N LEU A 519 -3.49 6.12 23.16
CA LEU A 519 -3.43 5.99 24.61
C LEU A 519 -3.72 7.33 25.30
N HIS A 520 -3.26 8.44 24.72
CA HIS A 520 -3.50 9.79 25.22
C HIS A 520 -4.99 10.18 25.11
N ASP A 521 -5.64 9.87 24.00
CA ASP A 521 -7.06 10.12 23.77
C ASP A 521 -7.94 9.23 24.67
N GLU A 522 -7.55 7.97 24.87
CA GLU A 522 -8.20 7.04 25.80
C GLU A 522 -8.08 7.54 27.25
N LEU A 523 -6.88 7.93 27.70
CA LEU A 523 -6.64 8.50 29.03
C LEU A 523 -7.46 9.76 29.27
N SER A 524 -7.57 10.62 28.27
CA SER A 524 -8.34 11.86 28.35
C SER A 524 -9.84 11.58 28.51
N ARG A 525 -10.39 10.61 27.76
CA ARG A 525 -11.78 10.17 27.89
C ARG A 525 -12.06 9.45 29.22
N HIS A 526 -11.17 8.55 29.64
CA HIS A 526 -11.30 7.83 30.91
C HIS A 526 -11.23 8.76 32.12
N SER A 527 -10.40 9.81 32.05
CA SER A 527 -10.35 10.83 33.10
C SER A 527 -11.62 11.68 33.14
N ALA A 528 -12.25 11.95 31.98
CA ALA A 528 -13.52 12.68 31.90
C ALA A 528 -14.72 11.85 32.39
N GLU A 529 -14.74 10.54 32.09
CA GLU A 529 -15.77 9.61 32.58
C GLU A 529 -15.61 9.32 34.08
N GLY A 530 -14.38 9.16 34.57
CA GLY A 530 -14.08 8.99 36.00
C GLY A 530 -14.36 10.24 36.85
N ALA A 531 -14.38 11.43 36.24
CA ALA A 531 -14.79 12.68 36.91
C ALA A 531 -16.31 12.93 36.86
N ALA A 532 -17.06 12.14 36.09
CA ALA A 532 -18.51 12.25 35.91
C ALA A 532 -19.33 11.25 36.76
N VAL A 533 -18.66 10.43 37.60
CA VAL A 533 -19.26 9.42 38.50
C VAL A 533 -19.33 9.92 39.93
#